data_AF-A0A7W1HQJ7-F1
#
_entry.id   AF-A0A7W1HQJ7-F1
#
_cell.length_a   1.000
_cell.length_b   1.000
_cell.length_c   1.000
_cell.angle_alpha   90.00
_cell.angle_beta   90.00
_cell.angle_gamma   90.00
#
_symmetry.space_group_name_H-M   'P 1'
#
loop_
_entity.id
_entity.type
_entity.pdbx_description
1 polymer ?
#
loop_
_entity_poly.entity_id
_entity_poly.type
_entity_poly.pdbx_seq_one_letter_code
_entity_poly.pdbx_strand_id
1 'polypeptide(L)'
;MTAIREVADLLTADPVWRRFFRRCCELGEFRLQAQAWQFRAELAERGVQTALDEVQDALAVIAVKTLPASLAGRGETAAGVLESEQQVFDLAREILGADDEQGAA
;
A
#
# COMPACT_ATOMS: atom_id res chain seq x y z
N MET A 1 -10.07 -2.15 -10.79
CA MET A 1 -9.87 -2.77 -9.47
C MET A 1 -8.65 -3.70 -9.39
N THR A 2 -7.76 -3.75 -10.39
CA THR A 2 -6.56 -4.62 -10.35
C THR A 2 -5.46 -4.02 -9.47
N ALA A 3 -5.21 -2.71 -9.56
CA ALA A 3 -4.09 -2.04 -8.92
C ALA A 3 -3.99 -2.22 -7.39
N ILE A 4 -5.11 -2.14 -6.65
CA ILE A 4 -5.13 -2.34 -5.18
C ILE A 4 -4.60 -3.73 -4.82
N ARG A 5 -5.05 -4.75 -5.55
CA ARG A 5 -4.63 -6.13 -5.32
C ARG A 5 -3.15 -6.30 -5.65
N GLU A 6 -2.70 -5.81 -6.80
CA GLU A 6 -1.30 -5.96 -7.20
C GLU A 6 -0.34 -5.26 -6.24
N VAL A 7 -0.69 -4.05 -5.79
CA VAL A 7 0.10 -3.32 -4.78
C VAL A 7 0.08 -4.08 -3.45
N ALA A 8 -1.06 -4.61 -3.02
CA ALA A 8 -1.12 -5.36 -1.78
C ALA A 8 -0.35 -6.69 -1.86
N ASP A 9 -0.46 -7.44 -2.97
CA ASP A 9 0.30 -8.66 -3.23
C ASP A 9 1.81 -8.35 -3.18
N LEU A 10 2.25 -7.21 -3.73
CA LEU A 10 3.62 -6.72 -3.60
C LEU A 10 4.01 -6.47 -2.13
N LEU A 11 3.18 -5.78 -1.35
CA LEU A 11 3.46 -5.46 0.05
C LEU A 11 3.44 -6.70 0.97
N THR A 12 2.57 -7.68 0.68
CA THR A 12 2.54 -8.96 1.38
C THR A 12 3.79 -9.77 1.05
N ALA A 13 4.09 -9.94 -0.25
CA ALA A 13 5.16 -10.82 -0.71
C ALA A 13 6.56 -10.28 -0.41
N ASP A 14 6.74 -8.97 -0.31
CA ASP A 14 8.06 -8.34 -0.18
C ASP A 14 8.16 -7.41 1.04
N PRO A 15 8.89 -7.81 2.11
CA PRO A 15 9.01 -7.01 3.32
C PRO A 15 9.80 -5.71 3.11
N VAL A 16 10.64 -5.61 2.08
CA VAL A 16 11.37 -4.37 1.74
C VAL A 16 10.37 -3.32 1.26
N TRP A 17 9.48 -3.71 0.34
CA TRP A 17 8.44 -2.83 -0.17
C TRP A 17 7.42 -2.45 0.90
N ARG A 18 7.08 -3.39 1.79
CA ARG A 18 6.25 -3.09 2.96
C ARG A 18 6.86 -2.04 3.89
N ARG A 19 8.15 -2.19 4.22
CA ARG A 19 8.87 -1.21 5.05
C ARG A 19 8.98 0.14 4.34
N PHE A 20 9.25 0.14 3.03
CA PHE A 20 9.31 1.35 2.23
C PHE A 20 7.97 2.09 2.20
N PHE A 21 6.87 1.37 1.98
CA PHE A 21 5.51 1.88 2.07
C PHE A 21 5.22 2.50 3.44
N ARG A 22 5.45 1.75 4.53
CA ARG A 22 5.24 2.25 5.90
C ARG A 22 5.99 3.56 6.14
N ARG A 23 7.25 3.63 5.71
CA ARG A 23 8.07 4.84 5.84
C ARG A 23 7.53 6.00 5.01
N CYS A 24 7.00 5.76 3.82
CA CYS A 24 6.34 6.80 3.03
C CYS A 24 5.07 7.31 3.72
N CYS A 25 4.24 6.42 4.29
CA CYS A 25 3.03 6.78 5.00
C CYS A 25 3.30 7.63 6.25
N GLU A 26 4.38 7.34 6.98
CA GLU A 26 4.86 8.16 8.11
C GLU A 26 5.26 9.58 7.70
N LEU A 27 5.74 9.76 6.47
CA LEU A 27 6.16 11.06 5.93
C LEU A 27 5.00 11.83 5.26
N GLY A 28 3.86 11.19 5.04
CA GLY A 28 2.63 11.80 4.54
C GLY A 28 2.25 11.40 3.12
N GLU A 29 1.01 11.75 2.75
CA GLU A 29 0.39 11.37 1.49
C GLU A 29 1.18 11.86 0.28
N PHE A 30 1.60 13.13 0.25
CA PHE A 30 2.42 13.66 -0.85
C PHE A 30 3.70 12.85 -1.07
N ARG A 31 4.34 12.41 0.02
CA ARG A 31 5.55 11.59 -0.08
C ARG A 31 5.23 10.22 -0.66
N LEU A 32 4.17 9.58 -0.18
CA LEU A 32 3.68 8.29 -0.69
C LEU A 32 3.37 8.37 -2.19
N GLN A 33 2.61 9.37 -2.61
CA GLN A 33 2.23 9.58 -4.00
C GLN A 33 3.43 9.90 -4.90
N ALA A 34 4.41 10.66 -4.39
CA ALA A 34 5.65 10.94 -5.11
C ALA A 34 6.50 9.69 -5.34
N GLN A 35 6.31 8.60 -4.60
CA GLN A 35 7.01 7.33 -4.81
C GLN A 35 6.19 6.31 -5.61
N ALA A 36 4.95 6.62 -6.04
CA ALA A 36 4.08 5.69 -6.78
C ALA A 36 4.73 5.14 -8.06
N TRP A 37 5.62 5.92 -8.70
CA TRP A 37 6.37 5.47 -9.87
C TRP A 37 7.31 4.29 -9.56
N GLN A 38 7.83 4.19 -8.34
CA GLN A 38 8.69 3.08 -7.92
C GLN A 38 7.87 1.80 -7.76
N PHE A 39 6.72 1.89 -7.10
CA PHE A 39 5.78 0.76 -7.00
C PHE A 39 5.34 0.29 -8.38
N ARG A 40 5.01 1.22 -9.28
CA ARG A 40 4.66 0.89 -10.67
C ARG A 40 5.81 0.21 -11.41
N ALA A 41 7.05 0.67 -11.22
CA ALA A 41 8.21 0.08 -11.87
C ALA A 41 8.42 -1.37 -11.42
N GLU A 42 8.34 -1.63 -10.12
CA GLU A 42 8.44 -2.98 -9.56
C GLU A 42 7.31 -3.90 -10.05
N LEU A 43 6.06 -3.40 -10.07
CA LEU A 43 4.93 -4.13 -10.63
C LEU A 43 5.19 -4.49 -12.10
N ALA A 44 5.72 -3.56 -12.89
CA ALA A 44 6.09 -3.81 -14.28
C ALA A 44 7.19 -4.87 -14.43
N GLU A 45 8.20 -4.87 -13.55
CA GLU A 45 9.23 -5.92 -13.50
C GLU A 45 8.66 -7.29 -13.14
N ARG A 46 7.57 -7.33 -12.37
CA ARG A 46 6.78 -8.54 -12.06
C ARG A 46 5.74 -8.91 -13.13
N GLY A 47 5.73 -8.20 -14.26
CA GLY A 47 4.83 -8.47 -15.39
C GLY A 47 3.45 -7.81 -15.29
N VAL A 48 3.23 -6.96 -14.30
CA VAL A 48 1.97 -6.27 -14.04
C VAL A 48 2.04 -4.86 -14.62
N GLN A 49 1.21 -4.59 -15.63
CA GLN A 49 1.09 -3.27 -16.22
C GLN A 49 -0.07 -2.52 -15.58
N THR A 50 0.22 -1.40 -14.92
CA THR A 50 -0.78 -0.59 -14.21
C THR A 50 -0.48 0.89 -14.42
N ALA A 51 -1.52 1.70 -14.58
CA ALA A 51 -1.35 3.14 -14.77
C ALA A 51 -0.85 3.80 -13.47
N LEU A 52 -0.18 4.96 -13.58
CA LEU A 52 0.42 5.61 -12.40
C LEU A 52 -0.64 6.07 -11.41
N ASP A 53 -1.70 6.70 -11.93
CA ASP A 53 -2.87 7.16 -11.18
C ASP A 53 -3.57 6.00 -10.46
N GLU A 54 -3.70 4.84 -11.12
CA GLU A 54 -4.25 3.64 -10.46
C GLU A 54 -3.38 3.14 -9.29
N VAL A 55 -2.04 3.22 -9.41
CA VAL A 55 -1.12 2.89 -8.31
C VAL A 55 -1.21 3.92 -7.20
N GLN A 56 -1.35 5.21 -7.54
CA GLN A 56 -1.52 6.30 -6.59
C GLN A 56 -2.77 6.12 -5.73
N ASP A 57 -3.91 5.84 -6.38
CA ASP A 57 -5.17 5.56 -5.70
C ASP A 57 -5.07 4.31 -4.82
N ALA A 58 -4.44 3.24 -5.34
CA ALA A 58 -4.22 2.01 -4.59
C ALA A 58 -3.40 2.24 -3.31
N LEU A 59 -2.30 2.98 -3.39
CA LEU A 59 -1.47 3.30 -2.22
C LEU A 59 -2.22 4.13 -1.19
N ALA A 60 -3.03 5.10 -1.60
CA ALA A 60 -3.86 5.90 -0.69
C ALA A 60 -4.87 5.03 0.05
N VAL A 61 -5.61 4.20 -0.70
CA VAL A 61 -6.60 3.28 -0.14
C VAL A 61 -5.93 2.34 0.87
N ILE A 62 -4.81 1.72 0.51
CA ILE A 62 -4.08 0.81 1.42
C ILE A 62 -3.55 1.57 2.65
N ALA A 63 -3.07 2.80 2.51
CA ALA A 63 -2.56 3.59 3.65
C ALA A 63 -3.64 3.90 4.68
N VAL A 64 -4.83 4.33 4.23
CA VAL A 64 -5.99 4.58 5.09
C VAL A 64 -6.38 3.32 5.88
N LYS A 65 -6.25 2.15 5.25
CA LYS A 65 -6.76 0.89 5.80
C LYS A 65 -5.75 0.17 6.69
N THR A 66 -4.47 0.25 6.35
CA THR A 66 -3.39 -0.45 7.07
C THR A 66 -2.70 0.42 8.11
N LEU A 67 -2.62 1.72 7.87
CA LEU A 67 -1.89 2.66 8.72
C LEU A 67 -2.74 3.90 9.01
N PRO A 68 -3.95 3.76 9.58
CA PRO A 68 -4.86 4.89 9.82
C PRO A 68 -4.27 5.96 10.76
N ALA A 69 -3.31 5.57 11.60
CA ALA A 69 -2.58 6.49 12.49
C ALA A 69 -1.38 7.19 11.83
N SER A 70 -1.06 6.89 10.58
CA SER A 70 0.00 7.58 9.82
C SER A 70 -0.49 8.88 9.19
N LEU A 71 0.42 9.77 8.78
CA LEU A 71 0.06 11.01 8.08
C LEU A 71 -0.69 10.73 6.78
N ALA A 72 -0.27 9.72 6.01
CA ALA A 72 -0.98 9.32 4.79
C ALA A 72 -2.35 8.68 5.10
N GLY A 73 -2.43 7.83 6.14
CA GLY A 73 -3.67 7.13 6.47
C GLY A 73 -4.75 8.02 7.12
N ARG A 74 -4.37 9.16 7.71
CA ARG A 74 -5.32 10.17 8.20
C ARG A 74 -5.95 11.00 7.09
N GLY A 75 -5.48 10.89 5.85
CA GLY A 75 -6.03 11.62 4.72
C GLY A 75 -5.92 13.15 4.89
N GLU A 76 -4.84 13.64 5.49
CA GLU A 76 -4.62 15.10 5.62
C GLU A 76 -4.57 15.83 4.26
N THR A 77 -4.70 15.12 3.13
CA THR A 77 -5.18 15.66 1.84
C THR A 77 -5.95 14.67 0.93
N ALA A 78 -6.87 13.80 1.41
CA ALA A 78 -7.83 13.17 0.48
C ALA A 78 -9.08 12.61 1.15
N ALA A 79 -10.21 13.25 0.87
CA ALA A 79 -11.54 12.78 1.23
C ALA A 79 -12.01 11.68 0.28
N GLY A 80 -12.47 10.59 0.88
CA GLY A 80 -13.60 9.78 0.39
C GLY A 80 -13.30 8.73 -0.67
N VAL A 81 -13.07 7.48 -0.26
CA VAL A 81 -13.45 6.30 -1.04
C VAL A 81 -13.99 5.20 -0.12
N LEU A 82 -15.28 4.91 -0.26
CA LEU A 82 -15.93 3.69 0.23
C LEU A 82 -16.03 2.71 -0.94
N GLU A 83 -15.33 1.58 -0.86
CA GLU A 83 -15.77 0.32 -1.47
C GLU A 83 -15.41 -0.82 -0.49
N SER A 84 -16.43 -1.58 -0.08
CA SER A 84 -16.48 -2.73 0.84
C SER A 84 -15.38 -2.82 1.91
N GLU A 85 -15.69 -2.35 3.13
CA GLU A 85 -14.80 -2.40 4.31
C GLU A 85 -14.22 -3.79 4.60
N GLN A 86 -14.96 -4.88 4.33
CA GLN A 86 -14.52 -6.23 4.68
C GLN A 86 -13.31 -6.73 3.86
N GLN A 87 -13.34 -6.60 2.53
CA GLN A 87 -12.23 -7.02 1.65
C GLN A 87 -10.94 -6.26 1.94
N VAL A 88 -11.14 -5.03 2.39
CA VAL A 88 -10.13 -4.10 2.84
C VAL A 88 -9.48 -4.53 4.14
N PHE A 89 -10.28 -4.99 5.10
CA PHE A 89 -9.79 -5.45 6.40
C PHE A 89 -8.99 -6.74 6.24
N ASP A 90 -9.43 -7.63 5.36
CA ASP A 90 -8.71 -8.85 5.03
C ASP A 90 -7.33 -8.54 4.43
N LEU A 91 -7.28 -7.60 3.49
CA LEU A 91 -6.03 -7.12 2.89
C LEU A 91 -5.10 -6.46 3.90
N ALA A 92 -5.66 -5.66 4.82
CA ALA A 92 -4.87 -5.01 5.85
C ALA A 92 -4.27 -6.01 6.84
N ARG A 93 -5.03 -7.05 7.21
CA ARG A 93 -4.54 -8.15 8.04
C ARG A 93 -3.44 -8.94 7.35
N GLU A 94 -3.54 -9.14 6.04
CA GLU A 94 -2.51 -9.82 5.25
C GLU A 94 -1.21 -9.00 5.22
N ILE A 95 -1.29 -7.71 4.92
CA ILE A 95 -0.13 -6.81 4.84
C ILE A 95 0.55 -6.66 6.22
N LEU A 96 -0.23 -6.45 7.29
CA LEU A 96 0.31 -6.22 8.63
C LEU A 96 0.68 -7.53 9.37
N GLY A 97 0.05 -8.65 9.03
CA GLY A 97 0.27 -9.95 9.67
C GLY A 97 1.48 -10.71 9.15
N ALA A 98 2.10 -10.27 8.06
CA ALA A 98 3.30 -10.90 7.50
C ALA A 98 4.61 -10.52 8.23
N ASP A 99 4.53 -9.90 9.42
CA ASP A 99 5.69 -9.53 10.26
C ASP A 99 6.10 -10.65 11.26
N ASP A 100 5.32 -11.72 11.40
CA ASP A 100 5.65 -12.88 12.26
C ASP A 100 6.01 -14.12 11.42
N GLU A 101 7.32 -14.39 11.21
CA GLU A 101 7.89 -15.77 11.26
C GLU A 101 9.37 -15.91 10.86
N GLN A 102 10.13 -14.85 10.57
CA GLN A 102 11.56 -15.03 10.20
C GLN A 102 12.50 -14.30 11.15
N GLY A 103 12.63 -14.86 12.35
CA GLY A 103 13.52 -14.36 13.39
C GLY A 103 13.69 -15.30 14.58
N ALA A 104 13.84 -16.61 14.36
CA ALA A 104 14.33 -17.54 15.37
C ALA A 104 15.01 -18.75 14.71
N ALA A 105 16.29 -18.57 14.39
CA ALA A 105 17.25 -19.67 14.22
C ALA A 105 18.33 -19.49 15.29
#